data_AF-A0A2V9W990-F1
#
_entry.id   AF-A0A2V9W990-F1
#
_cell.length_a   1.000
_cell.length_b   1.000
_cell.length_c   1.000
_cell.angle_alpha   90.00
_cell.angle_beta   90.00
_cell.angle_gamma   90.00
#
_symmetry.space_group_name_H-M   'P 1'
#
loop_
_entity.id
_entity.type
_entity.pdbx_description
1 polymer ?
#
loop_
_entity_poly.entity_id
_entity_poly.type
_entity_poly.pdbx_seq_one_letter_code
_entity_poly.pdbx_strand_id
1 'polypeptide(L)'
;MSDGLSHLLPGDPKNLLSVEARKRIQRAIIEADKFIWEAEVLITNRHLDEGSHKARALRNTASFKKAKATLSVYRREFSRIEIPERKYREYMESEIEAASNSLELSGAQRQLLKTEFFFPEEKSVQPRSSTTPPSTDKELKPIQLPSSGETIAVQLQRLRDECRWTIEDLASATGISTRQVARHLSSEFNPLPRKISAYDARFRTLKAVQPLRNSPLFQSSSNTVLTRRFG
;
A
#
# COMPACT_ATOMS: atom_id res chain seq x y z
N MET A 1 -4.55 12.57 -31.51
CA MET A 1 -4.04 12.17 -30.19
C MET A 1 -4.82 10.95 -29.78
N SER A 2 -4.15 9.82 -29.58
CA SER A 2 -4.81 8.56 -29.21
C SER A 2 -5.13 8.64 -27.71
N ASP A 3 -6.39 8.43 -27.32
CA ASP A 3 -6.89 8.63 -25.95
C ASP A 3 -6.33 7.65 -24.89
N GLY A 4 -5.29 6.89 -25.22
CA GLY A 4 -4.45 6.17 -24.27
C GLY A 4 -5.06 4.97 -23.55
N LEU A 5 -6.28 4.56 -23.92
CA LEU A 5 -6.96 3.39 -23.36
C LEU A 5 -7.43 2.51 -24.52
N SER A 6 -6.56 1.56 -24.88
CA SER A 6 -6.60 0.89 -26.19
C SER A 6 -7.59 -0.28 -26.27
N HIS A 7 -8.21 -0.69 -25.16
CA HIS A 7 -9.03 -1.92 -25.12
C HIS A 7 -10.55 -1.68 -25.03
N LEU A 8 -11.01 -0.45 -25.23
CA LEU A 8 -12.42 -0.09 -25.11
C LEU A 8 -13.16 -0.02 -26.46
N LEU A 9 -12.51 -0.34 -27.57
CA LEU A 9 -13.14 -0.27 -28.89
C LEU A 9 -14.30 -1.29 -28.98
N PRO A 10 -15.44 -0.90 -29.58
CA PRO A 10 -16.53 -1.83 -29.86
C PRO A 10 -16.01 -2.94 -30.79
N GLY A 11 -15.95 -4.18 -30.30
CA GLY A 11 -15.53 -5.34 -31.09
C GLY A 11 -14.18 -5.96 -30.70
N ASP A 12 -13.45 -5.41 -29.72
CA ASP A 12 -12.30 -6.13 -29.16
C ASP A 12 -12.81 -7.39 -28.42
N PRO A 13 -12.41 -8.62 -28.83
CA PRO A 13 -12.85 -9.86 -28.18
C PRO A 13 -12.44 -9.94 -26.70
N LYS A 14 -11.50 -9.09 -26.28
CA LYS A 14 -11.06 -8.97 -24.89
C LYS A 14 -11.94 -8.01 -24.08
N ASN A 15 -12.79 -7.20 -24.71
CA ASN A 15 -13.61 -6.20 -24.03
C ASN A 15 -14.91 -6.80 -23.49
N LEU A 16 -14.91 -7.13 -22.19
CA LEU A 16 -16.06 -7.71 -21.49
C LEU A 16 -17.05 -6.65 -20.96
N LEU A 17 -16.77 -5.36 -21.17
CA LEU A 17 -17.57 -4.27 -20.60
C LEU A 17 -18.82 -4.00 -21.43
N SER A 18 -19.93 -3.72 -20.73
CA SER A 18 -21.16 -3.25 -21.36
C SER A 18 -20.98 -1.90 -22.06
N VAL A 19 -21.84 -1.58 -23.03
CA VAL A 19 -21.84 -0.28 -23.74
C VAL A 19 -21.88 0.89 -22.75
N GLU A 20 -22.67 0.77 -21.69
CA GLU A 20 -22.77 1.81 -20.66
C GLU A 20 -21.49 1.95 -19.82
N ALA A 21 -20.86 0.83 -19.45
CA ALA A 21 -19.60 0.86 -18.71
C ALA A 21 -18.51 1.56 -19.52
N ARG A 22 -18.45 1.31 -20.83
CA ARG A 22 -17.52 2.01 -21.74
C ARG A 22 -17.81 3.50 -21.83
N LYS A 23 -19.08 3.90 -21.93
CA LYS A 23 -19.47 5.32 -21.88
C LYS A 23 -19.03 5.99 -20.58
N ARG A 24 -19.15 5.30 -19.44
CA ARG A 24 -18.68 5.82 -18.13
C ARG A 24 -17.17 5.98 -18.09
N ILE A 25 -16.41 5.03 -18.62
CA ILE A 25 -14.96 5.14 -18.70
C ILE A 25 -14.56 6.30 -19.64
N GLN A 26 -15.19 6.42 -20.82
CA GLN A 26 -14.93 7.53 -21.73
C GLN A 26 -15.22 8.90 -21.09
N ARG A 27 -16.33 9.02 -20.35
CA ARG A 27 -16.59 10.24 -19.57
C ARG A 27 -15.49 10.50 -18.55
N ALA A 28 -15.03 9.47 -17.84
CA ALA A 28 -13.93 9.62 -16.90
C ALA A 28 -12.62 10.07 -17.56
N ILE A 29 -12.33 9.65 -18.80
CA ILE A 29 -11.18 10.12 -19.58
C ILE A 29 -11.30 11.62 -19.84
N ILE A 30 -12.44 12.05 -20.38
CA ILE A 30 -12.71 13.45 -20.72
C ILE A 30 -12.69 14.31 -19.44
N GLU A 31 -13.32 13.85 -18.36
CA GLU A 31 -13.30 14.55 -17.08
C GLU A 31 -11.89 14.64 -16.49
N ALA A 32 -11.06 13.61 -16.69
CA ALA A 32 -9.68 13.58 -16.21
C ALA A 32 -8.74 14.47 -17.05
N ASP A 33 -9.13 14.92 -18.25
CA ASP A 33 -8.38 15.94 -19.01
C ASP A 33 -8.26 17.26 -18.24
N LYS A 34 -9.18 17.52 -17.31
CA LYS A 34 -9.08 18.69 -16.42
C LYS A 34 -7.72 18.77 -15.73
N PHE A 35 -7.11 17.63 -15.35
CA PHE A 35 -5.82 17.63 -14.68
C PHE A 35 -4.71 18.15 -15.59
N ILE A 36 -4.76 17.81 -16.89
CA ILE A 36 -3.81 18.29 -17.90
C ILE A 36 -3.99 19.79 -18.08
N TRP A 37 -5.22 20.24 -18.29
CA TRP A 37 -5.50 21.66 -18.50
C TRP A 37 -5.22 22.52 -17.27
N GLU A 38 -5.49 22.04 -16.06
CA GLU A 38 -5.09 22.70 -14.82
C GLU A 38 -3.56 22.90 -14.75
N ALA A 39 -2.79 21.91 -15.19
CA ALA A 39 -1.33 22.03 -15.25
C ALA A 39 -0.87 23.04 -16.31
N GLU A 40 -1.46 23.03 -17.51
CA GLU A 40 -1.12 24.02 -18.56
C GLU A 40 -1.49 25.45 -18.16
N VAL A 41 -2.62 25.64 -17.47
CA VAL A 41 -3.01 26.93 -16.89
C VAL A 41 -1.97 27.38 -15.87
N LEU A 42 -1.49 26.48 -15.00
CA LEU A 42 -0.45 26.80 -14.02
C LEU A 42 0.90 27.13 -14.68
N ILE A 43 1.27 26.44 -15.76
CA ILE A 43 2.49 26.71 -16.53
C ILE A 43 2.42 28.10 -17.14
N THR A 44 1.30 28.40 -17.79
CA THR A 44 1.03 29.69 -18.43
C THR A 44 1.02 30.83 -17.42
N ASN A 45 0.26 30.70 -16.32
CA ASN A 45 0.12 31.74 -15.30
C ASN A 45 1.43 32.04 -14.56
N ARG A 46 2.35 31.08 -14.52
CA ARG A 46 3.67 31.24 -13.89
C ARG A 46 4.76 31.61 -14.90
N HIS A 47 4.41 31.81 -16.17
CA HIS A 47 5.34 32.04 -17.27
C HIS A 47 6.52 31.07 -17.25
N LEU A 48 6.22 29.80 -16.95
CA LEU A 48 7.24 28.76 -16.97
C LEU A 48 7.58 28.48 -18.43
N ASP A 49 8.88 28.43 -18.72
CA ASP A 49 9.35 27.91 -20.01
C ASP A 49 8.80 26.49 -20.22
N GLU A 50 8.26 26.22 -21.41
CA GLU A 50 7.61 24.96 -21.74
C GLU A 50 8.56 23.78 -21.65
N GLY A 51 9.85 24.00 -21.93
CA GLY A 51 10.90 23.00 -21.83
C GLY A 51 11.44 22.82 -20.40
N SER A 52 11.07 23.70 -19.47
CA SER A 52 11.63 23.69 -18.13
C SER A 52 11.31 22.42 -17.35
N HIS A 53 12.25 22.01 -16.49
CA HIS A 53 12.04 20.88 -15.57
C HIS A 53 10.78 21.05 -14.71
N LYS A 54 10.42 22.30 -14.37
CA LYS A 54 9.20 22.61 -13.59
C LYS A 54 7.94 22.37 -14.41
N ALA A 55 7.88 22.84 -15.66
CA ALA A 55 6.75 22.58 -16.55
C ALA A 55 6.59 21.08 -16.82
N ARG A 56 7.69 20.38 -17.10
CA ARG A 56 7.68 18.92 -17.27
C ARG A 56 7.19 18.20 -16.02
N ALA A 57 7.61 18.61 -14.83
CA ALA A 57 7.14 18.02 -13.58
C ALA A 57 5.63 18.24 -13.34
N LEU A 58 5.10 19.40 -13.72
CA LEU A 58 3.65 19.68 -13.65
C LEU A 58 2.87 18.79 -14.61
N ARG A 59 3.30 18.70 -15.88
CA ARG A 59 2.69 17.79 -16.87
C ARG A 59 2.73 16.34 -16.42
N ASN A 60 3.88 15.85 -15.94
CA ASN A 60 4.02 14.48 -15.44
C ASN A 60 3.11 14.20 -14.24
N THR A 61 2.91 15.19 -13.36
CA THR A 61 1.99 15.07 -12.22
C THR A 61 0.55 15.00 -12.69
N ALA A 62 0.17 15.83 -13.67
CA ALA A 62 -1.17 15.84 -14.25
C ALA A 62 -1.47 14.55 -15.01
N SER A 63 -0.54 14.07 -15.85
CA SER A 63 -0.60 12.78 -16.53
C SER A 63 -0.83 11.64 -15.54
N PHE A 64 -0.10 11.62 -14.44
CA PHE A 64 -0.29 10.60 -13.40
C PHE A 64 -1.66 10.68 -12.72
N LYS A 65 -2.14 11.89 -12.39
CA LYS A 65 -3.50 12.08 -11.85
C LYS A 65 -4.58 11.63 -12.84
N LYS A 66 -4.42 11.95 -14.12
CA LYS A 66 -5.31 11.52 -15.20
C LYS A 66 -5.37 9.99 -15.25
N ALA A 67 -4.21 9.32 -15.32
CA ALA A 67 -4.12 7.86 -15.33
C ALA A 67 -4.79 7.21 -14.11
N LYS A 68 -4.53 7.76 -12.92
CA LYS A 68 -5.12 7.24 -11.69
C LYS A 68 -6.64 7.36 -11.67
N ALA A 69 -7.17 8.49 -12.11
CA ALA A 69 -8.62 8.72 -12.16
C ALA A 69 -9.31 7.78 -13.16
N THR A 70 -8.75 7.61 -14.36
CA THR A 70 -9.32 6.74 -15.39
C THR A 70 -9.26 5.26 -14.98
N LEU A 71 -8.11 4.80 -14.47
CA LEU A 71 -7.92 3.42 -14.01
C LEU A 71 -8.81 3.08 -12.80
N SER A 72 -9.14 4.05 -11.95
CA SER A 72 -10.09 3.85 -10.84
C SER A 72 -11.50 3.53 -11.34
N VAL A 73 -11.96 4.23 -12.37
CA VAL A 73 -13.26 3.94 -12.99
C VAL A 73 -13.21 2.60 -13.71
N TYR A 74 -12.13 2.31 -14.42
CA TYR A 74 -11.91 1.01 -15.06
C TYR A 74 -11.99 -0.15 -14.06
N ARG A 75 -11.23 -0.07 -12.94
CA ARG A 75 -11.29 -1.05 -11.84
C ARG A 75 -12.72 -1.23 -11.32
N ARG A 76 -13.45 -0.15 -11.13
CA ARG A 76 -14.85 -0.19 -10.65
C ARG A 76 -15.77 -0.89 -11.64
N GLU A 77 -15.66 -0.61 -12.93
CA GLU A 77 -16.50 -1.26 -13.94
C GLU A 77 -16.18 -2.75 -14.10
N PHE A 78 -14.90 -3.13 -14.08
CA PHE A 78 -14.50 -4.55 -14.12
C PHE A 78 -14.89 -5.31 -12.85
N SER A 79 -14.90 -4.66 -11.68
CA SER A 79 -15.35 -5.28 -10.42
C SER A 79 -16.84 -5.67 -10.42
N ARG A 80 -17.64 -5.10 -11.34
CA ARG A 80 -19.06 -5.45 -11.51
C ARG A 80 -19.26 -6.70 -12.36
N ILE A 81 -18.21 -7.17 -13.04
CA ILE A 81 -18.25 -8.37 -13.87
C ILE A 81 -17.60 -9.49 -13.07
N GLU A 82 -18.23 -10.65 -13.02
CA GLU A 82 -17.65 -11.85 -12.42
C GLU A 82 -16.58 -12.44 -13.35
N ILE A 83 -15.37 -11.90 -13.26
CA ILE A 83 -14.19 -12.37 -14.00
C ILE A 83 -13.21 -13.01 -13.00
N PRO A 84 -12.58 -14.15 -13.34
CA PRO A 84 -11.52 -14.71 -12.52
C PRO A 84 -10.41 -13.69 -12.24
N GLU A 85 -9.92 -13.65 -11.00
CA GLU A 85 -8.92 -12.66 -10.56
C GLU A 85 -7.69 -12.61 -11.48
N ARG A 86 -7.23 -13.77 -11.97
CA ARG A 86 -6.11 -13.86 -12.92
C ARG A 86 -6.37 -13.08 -14.21
N LYS A 87 -7.55 -13.25 -14.81
CA LYS A 87 -7.93 -12.51 -16.03
C LYS A 87 -8.09 -11.02 -15.74
N TYR A 88 -8.71 -10.66 -14.61
CA TYR A 88 -8.81 -9.27 -14.18
C TYR A 88 -7.43 -8.61 -14.04
N ARG A 89 -6.46 -9.32 -13.47
CA ARG A 89 -5.07 -8.85 -13.33
C ARG A 89 -4.43 -8.59 -14.70
N GLU A 90 -4.59 -9.50 -15.65
CA GLU A 90 -4.09 -9.34 -17.02
C GLU A 90 -4.70 -8.10 -17.71
N TYR A 91 -6.01 -7.86 -17.54
CA TYR A 91 -6.68 -6.67 -18.05
C TYR A 91 -6.15 -5.38 -17.45
N MET A 92 -6.08 -5.32 -16.11
CA MET A 92 -5.55 -4.14 -15.44
C MET A 92 -4.10 -3.88 -15.80
N GLU A 93 -3.29 -4.92 -16.00
CA GLU A 93 -1.89 -4.74 -16.38
C GLU A 93 -1.78 -4.15 -17.77
N SER A 94 -2.48 -4.74 -18.75
CA SER A 94 -2.53 -4.21 -20.11
C SER A 94 -2.96 -2.75 -20.13
N GLU A 95 -3.90 -2.38 -19.28
CA GLU A 95 -4.43 -1.02 -19.28
C GLU A 95 -3.54 -0.02 -18.54
N ILE A 96 -2.83 -0.45 -17.50
CA ILE A 96 -1.74 0.34 -16.89
C ILE A 96 -0.61 0.56 -17.89
N GLU A 97 -0.27 -0.46 -18.70
CA GLU A 97 0.74 -0.34 -19.76
C GLU A 97 0.31 0.67 -20.83
N ALA A 98 -0.92 0.57 -21.33
CA ALA A 98 -1.46 1.48 -22.34
C ALA A 98 -1.48 2.92 -21.82
N ALA A 99 -1.99 3.14 -20.61
CA ALA A 99 -2.02 4.46 -19.98
C ALA A 99 -0.60 5.01 -19.75
N SER A 100 0.34 4.15 -19.34
CA SER A 100 1.74 4.56 -19.12
C SER A 100 2.41 5.02 -20.40
N ASN A 101 2.22 4.29 -21.50
CA ASN A 101 2.79 4.64 -22.80
C ASN A 101 2.15 5.91 -23.38
N SER A 102 0.83 6.05 -23.26
CA SER A 102 0.12 7.18 -23.84
C SER A 102 0.29 8.49 -23.08
N LEU A 103 0.50 8.43 -21.77
CA LEU A 103 0.65 9.61 -20.92
C LEU A 103 2.13 9.86 -20.54
N GLU A 104 3.04 9.13 -21.17
CA GLU A 104 4.49 9.21 -20.97
C GLU A 104 4.89 9.11 -19.48
N LEU A 105 4.25 8.17 -18.76
CA LEU A 105 4.50 8.00 -17.33
C LEU A 105 5.90 7.42 -17.09
N SER A 106 6.56 7.90 -16.03
CA SER A 106 7.84 7.34 -15.59
C SER A 106 7.68 5.91 -15.08
N GLY A 107 8.77 5.13 -15.11
CA GLY A 107 8.78 3.76 -14.57
C GLY A 107 8.34 3.69 -13.10
N ALA A 108 8.68 4.69 -12.29
CA ALA A 108 8.24 4.79 -10.90
C ALA A 108 6.72 5.02 -10.78
N GLN A 109 6.14 5.88 -11.61
CA GLN A 109 4.69 6.12 -11.65
C GLN A 109 3.94 4.88 -12.12
N ARG A 110 4.44 4.19 -13.16
CA ARG A 110 3.90 2.91 -13.61
C ARG A 110 3.90 1.88 -12.49
N GLN A 111 5.01 1.73 -11.77
CA GLN A 111 5.10 0.80 -10.63
C GLN A 111 4.13 1.19 -9.51
N LEU A 112 3.95 2.48 -9.25
CA LEU A 112 3.01 2.99 -8.27
C LEU A 112 1.56 2.64 -8.64
N LEU A 113 1.17 2.78 -9.92
CA LEU A 113 -0.14 2.33 -10.41
C LEU A 113 -0.30 0.82 -10.23
N LYS A 114 0.72 0.02 -10.57
CA LYS A 114 0.68 -1.43 -10.34
C LYS A 114 0.40 -1.73 -8.86
N THR A 115 1.13 -1.12 -7.93
CA THR A 115 0.90 -1.34 -6.49
C THR A 115 -0.47 -0.86 -6.02
N GLU A 116 -1.05 0.19 -6.60
CA GLU A 116 -2.35 0.70 -6.15
C GLU A 116 -3.52 -0.16 -6.66
N PHE A 117 -3.42 -0.69 -7.87
CA PHE A 117 -4.52 -1.42 -8.51
C PHE A 117 -4.42 -2.95 -8.39
N PHE A 118 -3.26 -3.52 -8.06
CA PHE A 118 -3.08 -4.98 -7.88
C PHE A 118 -3.13 -5.47 -6.44
N PHE A 119 -3.13 -4.57 -5.46
CA PHE A 119 -3.37 -4.94 -4.07
C PHE A 119 -4.86 -4.73 -3.77
N PRO A 120 -5.58 -5.76 -3.29
CA PRO A 120 -6.96 -5.58 -2.91
C PRO A 120 -7.01 -4.57 -1.76
N GLU A 121 -7.78 -3.49 -1.92
CA GLU A 121 -8.51 -3.00 -0.75
C GLU A 121 -9.29 -4.21 -0.25
N GLU A 122 -8.93 -4.71 0.93
CA GLU A 122 -9.76 -5.65 1.68
C GLU A 122 -11.19 -5.17 1.54
N LYS A 123 -12.02 -6.00 0.90
CA LYS A 123 -13.44 -5.75 0.70
C LYS A 123 -14.00 -5.20 2.01
N SER A 124 -14.31 -3.91 2.04
CA SER A 124 -15.21 -3.34 3.03
C SER A 124 -16.57 -3.95 2.73
N VAL A 125 -16.80 -5.15 3.28
CA VAL A 125 -18.11 -5.75 3.36
C VAL A 125 -18.91 -4.80 4.23
N GLN A 126 -19.71 -3.94 3.60
CA GLN A 126 -20.80 -3.26 4.28
C GLN A 126 -21.64 -4.35 4.98
N PRO A 127 -21.82 -4.30 6.31
CA PRO A 127 -22.74 -5.23 6.95
C PRO A 127 -24.15 -4.77 6.57
N ARG A 128 -24.79 -5.55 5.68
CA ARG A 128 -26.24 -5.51 5.54
C ARG A 128 -26.81 -5.90 6.90
N SER A 129 -27.47 -4.94 7.54
CA SER A 129 -28.32 -5.14 8.69
C SER A 129 -29.48 -6.07 8.32
N SER A 130 -29.47 -7.29 8.85
CA SER A 130 -30.68 -8.07 9.10
C SER A 130 -30.39 -9.11 10.18
N THR A 131 -30.83 -8.76 11.37
CA THR A 131 -31.01 -9.54 12.60
C THR A 131 -31.66 -10.90 12.31
N THR A 132 -31.14 -12.00 12.88
CA THR A 132 -31.77 -12.90 13.89
C THR A 132 -30.90 -14.17 14.07
N PRO A 133 -30.67 -14.70 15.29
CA PRO A 133 -29.76 -15.83 15.58
C PRO A 133 -30.53 -17.19 15.66
N PRO A 134 -29.85 -18.36 15.75
CA PRO A 134 -29.40 -18.86 17.06
C PRO A 134 -28.07 -19.64 17.08
N SER A 135 -27.51 -19.69 18.29
CA SER A 135 -26.37 -20.47 18.81
C SER A 135 -26.23 -21.89 18.28
N THR A 136 -24.99 -22.37 18.15
CA THR A 136 -24.38 -23.28 19.14
C THR A 136 -22.90 -23.56 18.85
N ASP A 137 -22.13 -23.47 19.92
CA ASP A 137 -20.82 -24.04 20.22
C ASP A 137 -20.13 -24.88 19.14
N LYS A 138 -18.91 -24.44 18.78
CA LYS A 138 -17.73 -25.33 18.88
C LYS A 138 -16.44 -24.52 18.94
N GLU A 139 -15.76 -24.75 20.06
CA GLU A 139 -14.43 -24.36 20.45
C GLU A 139 -13.36 -24.69 19.40
N LEU A 140 -12.77 -23.65 18.82
CA LEU A 140 -11.45 -23.69 18.19
C LEU A 140 -10.73 -22.40 18.56
N LYS A 141 -9.63 -22.52 19.31
CA LYS A 141 -8.71 -21.42 19.65
C LYS A 141 -8.31 -20.64 18.37
N PRO A 142 -8.72 -19.37 18.21
CA PRO A 142 -8.25 -18.57 17.09
C PRO A 142 -6.90 -17.96 17.46
N ILE A 143 -5.92 -18.17 16.60
CA ILE A 143 -4.73 -17.32 16.51
C ILE A 143 -5.24 -15.89 16.36
N GLN A 144 -5.02 -15.04 17.37
CA GLN A 144 -5.38 -13.63 17.34
C GLN A 144 -4.55 -12.93 16.26
N LEU A 145 -5.13 -12.73 15.07
CA LEU A 145 -4.68 -11.66 14.20
C LEU A 145 -5.07 -10.33 14.86
N PRO A 146 -4.19 -9.29 14.84
CA PRO A 146 -4.52 -7.97 15.37
C PRO A 146 -5.83 -7.49 14.77
N SER A 147 -6.79 -7.24 15.66
CA SER A 147 -8.06 -6.63 15.33
C SER A 147 -7.82 -5.27 14.67
N SER A 148 -8.62 -4.95 13.65
CA SER A 148 -8.56 -3.73 12.82
C SER A 148 -8.95 -2.44 13.58
N GLY A 149 -8.72 -2.39 14.90
CA GLY A 149 -8.97 -1.25 15.77
C GLY A 149 -7.87 -0.96 16.80
N GLU A 150 -6.74 -1.67 16.76
CA GLU A 150 -5.62 -1.40 17.68
C GLU A 150 -4.98 -0.04 17.40
N THR A 151 -4.91 0.82 18.42
CA THR A 151 -4.21 2.10 18.32
C THR A 151 -2.71 1.86 18.09
N ILE A 152 -2.03 2.82 17.46
CA ILE A 152 -0.58 2.75 17.20
C ILE A 152 0.20 2.49 18.50
N ALA A 153 -0.28 3.03 19.62
CA ALA A 153 0.28 2.77 20.94
C ALA A 153 0.24 1.29 21.35
N VAL A 154 -0.90 0.62 21.16
CA VAL A 154 -1.09 -0.81 21.45
C VAL A 154 -0.19 -1.66 20.55
N GLN A 155 -0.08 -1.29 19.26
CA GLN A 155 0.80 -1.97 18.32
C GLN A 155 2.29 -1.85 18.72
N LEU A 156 2.72 -0.64 19.08
CA LEU A 156 4.09 -0.39 19.54
C LEU A 156 4.39 -1.12 20.85
N GLN A 157 3.44 -1.14 21.78
CA GLN A 157 3.56 -1.86 23.05
C GLN A 157 3.70 -3.37 22.83
N ARG A 158 2.85 -3.96 21.99
CA ARG A 158 2.94 -5.39 21.64
C ARG A 158 4.28 -5.72 20.99
N LEU A 159 4.70 -4.94 20.00
CA LEU A 159 5.97 -5.18 19.31
C LEU A 159 7.18 -5.05 20.23
N ARG A 160 7.12 -4.12 21.20
CA ARG A 160 8.14 -3.97 22.24
C ARG A 160 8.22 -5.22 23.13
N ASP A 161 7.07 -5.70 23.58
CA ASP A 161 6.99 -6.87 24.46
C ASP A 161 7.41 -8.15 23.72
N GLU A 162 7.04 -8.31 22.44
CA GLU A 162 7.52 -9.38 21.55
C GLU A 162 9.05 -9.36 21.39
N CYS A 163 9.64 -8.16 21.25
CA CYS A 163 11.09 -8.01 21.09
C CYS A 163 11.86 -7.91 22.42
N ARG A 164 11.16 -7.95 23.57
CA ARG A 164 11.70 -7.74 24.92
C ARG A 164 12.56 -6.47 25.04
N TRP A 165 12.12 -5.38 24.41
CA TRP A 165 12.84 -4.11 24.43
C TRP A 165 12.40 -3.21 25.56
N THR A 166 13.34 -2.51 26.20
CA THR A 166 12.99 -1.42 27.10
C THR A 166 12.68 -0.14 26.30
N ILE A 167 12.10 0.87 26.96
CA ILE A 167 11.85 2.19 26.33
C ILE A 167 13.18 2.82 25.89
N GLU A 168 14.26 2.58 26.63
CA GLU A 168 15.61 3.09 26.35
C GLU A 168 16.23 2.42 25.13
N ASP A 169 16.10 1.10 25.02
CA ASP A 169 16.58 0.35 23.85
C ASP A 169 15.86 0.78 22.58
N LEU A 170 14.53 0.94 22.66
CA LEU A 170 13.71 1.38 21.53
C LEU A 170 14.04 2.82 21.12
N ALA A 171 14.25 3.71 22.09
CA ALA A 171 14.66 5.09 21.88
C ALA A 171 16.02 5.16 21.17
N SER A 172 17.01 4.42 21.68
CA SER A 172 18.36 4.34 21.10
C SER A 172 18.33 3.79 19.67
N ALA A 173 17.60 2.69 19.44
CA ALA A 173 17.52 2.07 18.13
C ALA A 173 16.83 2.96 17.09
N THR A 174 15.81 3.71 17.47
CA THR A 174 15.01 4.53 16.56
C THR A 174 15.49 5.97 16.41
N GLY A 175 16.44 6.41 17.25
CA GLY A 175 16.88 7.82 17.31
C GLY A 175 15.76 8.74 17.79
N ILE A 176 14.87 8.24 18.65
CA ILE A 176 13.74 8.98 19.23
C ILE A 176 14.02 9.15 20.71
N SER A 177 13.69 10.31 21.30
CA SER A 177 13.87 10.50 22.75
C SER A 177 13.00 9.54 23.57
N THR A 178 13.50 9.07 24.71
CA THR A 178 12.76 8.20 25.64
C THR A 178 11.41 8.78 26.04
N ARG A 179 11.35 10.10 26.28
CA ARG A 179 10.12 10.84 26.58
C ARG A 179 9.09 10.79 25.44
N GLN A 180 9.54 10.88 24.19
CA GLN A 180 8.63 10.77 23.03
C GLN A 180 8.13 9.34 22.84
N VAL A 181 8.99 8.33 23.03
CA VAL A 181 8.59 6.92 23.02
C VAL A 181 7.50 6.67 24.07
N ALA A 182 7.71 7.15 25.31
CA ALA A 182 6.72 7.02 26.38
C ALA A 182 5.37 7.67 26.03
N ARG A 183 5.38 8.87 25.43
CA ARG A 183 4.16 9.56 24.98
C ARG A 183 3.41 8.84 23.86
N HIS A 184 4.14 8.13 22.98
CA HIS A 184 3.51 7.33 21.95
C HIS A 184 2.89 6.05 22.52
N LEU A 185 3.51 5.46 23.55
CA LEU A 185 2.99 4.28 24.24
C LEU A 185 1.75 4.61 25.11
N SER A 186 1.68 5.82 25.67
CA SER A 186 0.51 6.25 26.45
C SER A 186 -0.71 6.65 25.62
N SER A 187 -0.63 6.58 24.29
CA SER A 187 -1.66 7.10 23.36
C SER A 187 -1.97 8.60 23.49
N GLU A 188 -1.19 9.35 24.29
CA GLU A 188 -1.36 10.81 24.44
C GLU A 188 -0.99 11.58 23.17
N PHE A 189 -0.18 10.99 22.30
CA PHE A 189 0.28 11.63 21.08
C PHE A 189 0.44 10.63 19.93
N ASN A 190 -0.21 10.91 18.80
CA ASN A 190 -0.08 10.11 17.59
C ASN A 190 1.26 10.38 16.91
N PRO A 191 2.12 9.37 16.71
CA PRO A 191 3.41 9.55 16.07
C PRO A 191 3.25 10.06 14.63
N LEU A 192 4.12 10.97 14.20
CA LEU A 192 4.18 11.38 12.80
C LEU A 192 4.55 10.19 11.90
N PRO A 193 4.10 10.16 10.62
CA PRO A 193 4.37 9.05 9.70
C PRO A 193 5.85 8.65 9.60
N ARG A 194 6.77 9.64 9.61
CA ARG A 194 8.22 9.39 9.60
C ARG A 194 8.71 8.61 10.82
N LYS A 195 8.08 8.82 11.99
CA LYS A 195 8.42 8.12 13.24
C LYS A 195 7.84 6.71 13.25
N ILE A 196 6.64 6.51 12.68
CA ILE A 196 6.07 5.18 12.45
C ILE A 196 7.00 4.34 11.56
N SER A 197 7.47 4.91 10.44
CA SER A 197 8.43 4.22 9.57
C SER A 197 9.75 3.86 10.27
N ALA A 198 10.21 4.68 11.22
CA ALA A 198 11.42 4.38 11.98
C ALA A 198 11.22 3.20 12.93
N TYR A 199 10.06 3.11 13.60
CA TYR A 199 9.68 1.94 14.40
C TYR A 199 9.58 0.68 13.53
N ASP A 200 8.83 0.75 12.42
CA ASP A 200 8.61 -0.37 11.51
C ASP A 200 9.92 -0.90 10.92
N ALA A 201 10.83 -0.02 10.50
CA ALA A 201 12.13 -0.41 9.98
C ALA A 201 12.91 -1.23 11.02
N ARG A 202 12.94 -0.78 12.28
CA ARG A 202 13.64 -1.50 13.35
C ARG A 202 13.01 -2.83 13.70
N PHE A 203 11.68 -2.89 13.83
CA PHE A 203 11.01 -4.15 14.10
C PHE A 203 11.15 -5.15 12.94
N ARG A 204 11.15 -4.69 11.68
CA ARG A 204 11.42 -5.55 10.51
C ARG A 204 12.86 -6.07 10.49
N THR A 205 13.86 -5.23 10.76
CA THR A 205 15.25 -5.69 10.86
C THR A 205 15.41 -6.77 11.92
N LEU A 206 14.76 -6.62 13.08
CA LEU A 206 14.84 -7.61 14.16
C LEU A 206 14.07 -8.89 13.86
N LYS A 207 12.85 -8.78 13.31
CA LYS A 207 12.07 -9.96 12.89
C LYS A 207 12.70 -10.69 11.71
N ALA A 208 13.57 -10.06 10.93
CA ALA A 208 14.41 -10.73 9.94
C ALA A 208 15.66 -11.41 10.56
N VAL A 209 16.13 -10.93 11.72
CA VAL A 209 17.28 -11.50 12.45
C VAL A 209 16.86 -12.61 13.44
N GLN A 210 15.67 -12.54 14.02
CA GLN A 210 15.09 -13.54 14.93
C GLN A 210 14.86 -14.95 14.33
N PRO A 211 14.47 -15.16 13.05
CA PRO A 211 14.32 -16.52 12.50
C PRO A 211 15.64 -17.31 12.48
N LEU A 212 16.79 -16.64 12.60
CA LEU A 212 18.10 -17.28 12.64
C LEU A 212 18.60 -17.59 14.06
N ARG A 213 17.93 -17.11 15.12
CA ARG A 213 18.31 -17.41 16.52
C ARG A 213 17.54 -18.58 17.14
N ASN A 214 16.47 -19.04 16.51
CA ASN A 214 15.67 -20.18 16.98
C ASN A 214 15.96 -21.48 16.20
N SER A 215 17.01 -21.50 15.37
CA SER A 215 17.51 -22.73 14.75
C SER A 215 18.30 -23.56 15.80
N PRO A 216 18.04 -24.87 15.95
CA PRO A 216 18.74 -25.74 16.89
C PRO A 216 20.24 -25.94 16.56
N LEU A 217 20.74 -25.35 15.47
CA LEU A 217 22.13 -25.43 15.03
C LEU A 217 23.09 -24.45 15.73
N PHE A 218 22.61 -23.62 16.66
CA PHE A 218 23.44 -22.70 17.45
C PHE A 218 23.29 -22.89 18.98
N GLN A 219 23.09 -24.14 19.43
CA GLN A 219 23.22 -24.54 20.84
C GLN A 219 24.37 -25.53 21.08
N SER A 220 25.48 -25.40 20.34
CA SER A 220 26.72 -26.09 20.69
C SER A 220 27.84 -25.08 20.70
N SER A 221 28.20 -24.61 21.90
CA SER A 221 29.53 -24.13 22.32
C SER A 221 29.38 -23.16 23.49
N SER A 222 29.02 -23.65 24.67
CA SER A 222 29.35 -23.03 25.97
C SER A 222 29.02 -24.01 27.08
N ASN A 223 29.80 -25.09 27.18
CA ASN A 223 29.98 -25.84 28.41
C ASN A 223 31.42 -26.34 28.44
N THR A 224 32.37 -25.40 28.54
CA THR A 224 33.74 -25.75 28.90
C THR A 224 33.82 -25.81 30.41
N VAL A 225 33.80 -27.04 30.88
CA VAL A 225 34.16 -27.54 32.20
C VAL A 225 35.39 -26.80 32.75
N LEU A 226 35.21 -26.11 33.87
CA LEU A 226 36.31 -25.56 34.66
C LEU A 226 36.70 -26.59 35.73
N THR A 227 37.35 -27.68 35.31
CA THR A 227 38.08 -28.57 36.22
C THR A 227 39.44 -27.96 36.51
N ARG A 228 39.49 -27.10 37.53
CA ARG A 228 40.74 -26.75 38.22
C ARG A 228 41.10 -27.91 39.15
N ARG A 229 42.16 -28.64 38.82
CA ARG A 229 42.87 -29.54 39.73
C ARG A 229 44.35 -29.27 39.53
N PHE A 230 45.04 -28.88 40.59
CA PHE A 230 46.46 -29.03 40.95
C PHE A 230 46.57 -28.22 42.25
N GLY A 231 46.97 -28.79 43.38
CA GLY A 231 48.21 -29.55 43.57
C GLY A 231 49.03 -28.72 44.54
#